data_AF-A0A6P8WT65-F1
#
_entry.id   AF-A0A6P8WT65-F1
#
_cell.length_a   1.000
_cell.length_b   1.000
_cell.length_c   1.000
_cell.angle_alpha   90.00
_cell.angle_beta   90.00
_cell.angle_gamma   90.00
#
_symmetry.space_group_name_H-M   'P 1'
#
loop_
_entity.id
_entity.type
_entity.pdbx_description
1 polymer ?
#
loop_
_entity_poly.entity_id
_entity_poly.type
_entity_poly.pdbx_seq_one_letter_code
_entity_poly.pdbx_strand_id
1 'polypeptide(L)'
;MIIDKLTPISKLYDKCKEEVAQKSSSLESSEVQLKQLKSRLFEKDENIRRLNANIEKITEQEQTLKFKLDESQNILIKKDKDNQLCQSEVDTLNRTSENISEQQKKIELQFKDSQAKLIDKVKENQLCQSELDKLRPTSCIPFGDSDVHKLNVSGIGFFDVLCNSQLAGPGWIVIQQRVGGNESFNRDWATYRKGFGEMDSDFFLGLEKIHRITSLQRFELYIHLVALNGSVFNARYDDFKISDEDNGYALSLGKFDETIIEDAMREGENMKFTTFDRDNDIGDYDNCAVGYKGGWWYTDTVTVI
;
A
#
# COMPACT_ATOMS: atom_id res chain seq x y z
N MET A 1 -7.83 52.98 152.21
CA MET A 1 -6.91 52.45 151.18
C MET A 1 -7.69 51.66 150.12
N ILE A 2 -8.55 52.32 149.34
CA ILE A 2 -9.25 51.68 148.20
C ILE A 2 -8.30 51.53 146.99
N ILE A 3 -7.15 52.23 147.03
CA ILE A 3 -6.14 52.28 145.97
C ILE A 3 -5.33 50.96 145.84
N ASP A 4 -5.14 50.17 146.91
CA ASP A 4 -4.30 48.95 146.87
C ASP A 4 -4.97 47.69 146.27
N LYS A 5 -6.30 47.70 146.07
CA LYS A 5 -7.01 46.60 145.38
C LYS A 5 -7.18 46.82 143.87
N LEU A 6 -6.86 48.00 143.36
CA LEU A 6 -7.03 48.39 141.95
C LEU A 6 -5.78 48.14 141.09
N THR A 7 -4.59 48.08 141.70
CA THR A 7 -3.29 47.86 141.04
C THR A 7 -3.17 46.52 140.28
N PRO A 8 -3.63 45.37 140.81
CA PRO A 8 -3.59 44.09 140.10
C PRO A 8 -4.54 44.07 138.89
N ILE A 9 -5.68 44.75 138.99
CA ILE A 9 -6.68 44.86 137.93
C ILE A 9 -6.16 45.76 136.79
N SER A 10 -5.48 46.86 137.11
CA SER A 10 -4.82 47.72 136.10
C SER A 10 -3.77 46.96 135.29
N LYS A 11 -2.90 46.17 135.93
CA LYS A 11 -1.89 45.37 135.23
C LYS A 11 -2.50 44.28 134.33
N LEU A 12 -3.59 43.66 134.78
CA LEU A 12 -4.34 42.70 133.97
C LEU A 12 -5.03 43.38 132.79
N TYR A 13 -5.56 44.59 132.98
CA TYR A 13 -6.13 45.41 131.92
C TYR A 13 -5.10 45.80 130.86
N ASP A 14 -3.92 46.28 131.27
CA ASP A 14 -2.85 46.68 130.35
C ASP A 14 -2.29 45.47 129.56
N LYS A 15 -2.10 44.32 130.24
CA LYS A 15 -1.70 43.07 129.58
C LYS A 15 -2.75 42.60 128.56
N CYS A 16 -4.03 42.65 128.93
CA CYS A 16 -5.12 42.30 128.02
C CYS A 16 -5.16 43.26 126.82
N LYS A 17 -4.92 44.56 127.04
CA LYS A 17 -4.86 45.58 126.00
C LYS A 17 -3.70 45.36 125.02
N GLU A 18 -2.51 45.01 125.52
CA GLU A 18 -1.36 44.63 124.68
C GLU A 18 -1.63 43.35 123.88
N GLU A 19 -2.16 42.31 124.52
CA GLU A 19 -2.52 41.07 123.82
C GLU A 19 -3.60 41.29 122.75
N VAL A 20 -4.59 42.16 123.01
CA VAL A 20 -5.60 42.57 122.02
C VAL A 20 -4.96 43.32 120.86
N ALA A 21 -4.09 44.31 121.13
CA ALA A 21 -3.42 45.07 120.08
C ALA A 21 -2.52 44.18 119.21
N GLN A 22 -1.79 43.24 119.83
CA GLN A 22 -0.91 42.31 119.12
C GLN A 22 -1.72 41.35 118.24
N LYS A 23 -2.84 40.81 118.76
CA LYS A 23 -3.78 40.00 117.98
C LYS A 23 -4.45 40.79 116.86
N SER A 24 -4.81 42.06 117.07
CA SER A 24 -5.34 42.93 116.02
C SER A 24 -4.35 43.14 114.88
N SER A 25 -3.09 43.46 115.18
CA SER A 25 -2.05 43.60 114.13
C SER A 25 -1.78 42.30 113.38
N SER A 26 -1.83 41.16 114.10
CA SER A 26 -1.67 39.84 113.50
C SER A 26 -2.85 39.49 112.59
N LEU A 27 -4.07 39.86 112.99
CA LEU A 27 -5.28 39.68 112.20
C LEU A 27 -5.22 40.50 110.91
N GLU A 28 -4.86 41.79 111.00
CA GLU A 28 -4.67 42.68 109.84
C GLU A 28 -3.62 42.12 108.86
N SER A 29 -2.50 41.62 109.38
CA SER A 29 -1.46 40.97 108.57
C SER A 29 -1.99 39.71 107.84
N SER A 30 -2.73 38.86 108.56
CA SER A 30 -3.38 37.69 107.96
C SER A 30 -4.44 38.06 106.91
N GLU A 31 -5.19 39.14 107.10
CA GLU A 31 -6.17 39.63 106.11
C GLU A 31 -5.49 40.08 104.80
N VAL A 32 -4.34 40.76 104.89
CA VAL A 32 -3.55 41.15 103.71
C VAL A 32 -3.02 39.92 102.97
N GLN A 33 -2.47 38.94 103.69
CA GLN A 33 -2.01 37.68 103.10
C GLN A 33 -3.16 36.92 102.42
N LEU A 34 -4.34 36.87 103.06
CA LEU A 34 -5.53 36.25 102.50
C LEU A 34 -5.96 36.93 101.19
N LYS A 35 -5.87 38.26 101.12
CA LYS A 35 -6.19 39.03 99.91
C LYS A 35 -5.21 38.75 98.77
N GLN A 36 -3.90 38.66 99.06
CA GLN A 36 -2.89 38.28 98.05
C GLN A 36 -3.06 36.85 97.55
N LEU A 37 -3.33 35.90 98.46
CA LEU A 37 -3.62 34.51 98.12
C LEU A 37 -4.83 34.40 97.20
N LYS A 38 -5.93 35.11 97.49
CA LYS A 38 -7.12 35.17 96.63
C LYS A 38 -6.80 35.66 95.21
N SER A 39 -5.97 36.70 95.08
CA SER A 39 -5.55 37.23 93.76
C SER A 39 -4.76 36.19 92.96
N ARG A 40 -3.80 35.51 93.58
CA ARG A 40 -3.04 34.44 92.93
C ARG A 40 -3.92 33.26 92.54
N LEU A 41 -4.90 32.93 93.39
CA LEU A 41 -5.85 31.85 93.13
C LEU A 41 -6.70 32.17 91.89
N PHE A 42 -7.18 33.42 91.78
CA PHE A 42 -7.90 33.91 90.60
C PHE A 42 -7.06 33.85 89.32
N GLU A 43 -5.79 34.28 89.36
CA GLU A 43 -4.89 34.17 88.20
C GLU A 43 -4.64 32.71 87.78
N LYS A 44 -4.52 31.80 88.75
CA LYS A 44 -4.38 30.36 88.46
C LYS A 44 -5.65 29.80 87.83
N ASP A 45 -6.83 30.19 88.31
CA ASP A 45 -8.12 29.77 87.72
C ASP A 45 -8.27 30.26 86.28
N GLU A 46 -7.89 31.50 85.97
CA GLU A 46 -7.90 32.01 84.59
C GLU A 46 -6.91 31.26 83.68
N ASN A 47 -5.72 30.92 84.18
CA ASN A 47 -4.78 30.09 83.44
C ASN A 47 -5.32 28.68 83.18
N ILE A 48 -5.98 28.07 84.17
CA ILE A 48 -6.64 26.76 84.03
C ILE A 48 -7.74 26.85 82.96
N ARG A 49 -8.56 27.91 82.96
CA ARG A 49 -9.58 28.13 81.92
C ARG A 49 -8.97 28.19 80.52
N ARG A 50 -7.88 28.94 80.34
CA ARG A 50 -7.18 29.03 79.05
C ARG A 50 -6.57 27.70 78.62
N LEU A 51 -5.96 26.97 79.56
CA LEU A 51 -5.42 25.64 79.29
C LEU A 51 -6.51 24.66 78.88
N ASN A 52 -7.65 24.65 79.56
CA ASN A 52 -8.79 23.79 79.23
C ASN A 52 -9.33 24.09 77.83
N ALA A 53 -9.48 25.37 77.47
CA ALA A 53 -9.92 25.75 76.12
C ALA A 53 -8.92 25.32 75.02
N ASN A 54 -7.62 25.32 75.32
CA ASN A 54 -6.60 24.82 74.39
C ASN A 54 -6.63 23.29 74.28
N ILE A 55 -6.87 22.58 75.39
CA ILE A 55 -7.03 21.12 75.41
C ILE A 55 -8.21 20.72 74.53
N GLU A 56 -9.36 21.37 74.67
CA GLU A 56 -10.55 21.11 73.85
C GLU A 56 -10.24 21.26 72.34
N LYS A 57 -9.56 22.34 71.94
CA LYS A 57 -9.13 22.54 70.54
C LYS A 57 -8.19 21.45 70.03
N ILE A 58 -7.24 21.02 70.85
CA ILE A 58 -6.30 19.96 70.48
C ILE A 58 -7.06 18.63 70.32
N THR A 59 -8.01 18.34 71.21
CA THR A 59 -8.85 17.14 71.12
C THR A 59 -9.69 17.13 69.84
N GLU A 60 -10.26 18.26 69.42
CA GLU A 60 -10.97 18.36 68.13
C GLU A 60 -10.05 18.12 66.92
N GLN A 61 -8.84 18.68 66.96
CA GLN A 61 -7.83 18.45 65.91
C GLN A 61 -7.40 16.98 65.85
N GLU A 62 -7.20 16.33 66.99
CA GLU A 62 -6.86 14.92 67.09
C GLU A 62 -7.95 14.02 66.49
N GLN A 63 -9.23 14.29 66.82
CA GLN A 63 -10.37 13.59 66.23
C GLN A 63 -10.42 13.75 64.72
N THR A 64 -10.19 14.97 64.23
CA THR A 64 -10.16 15.27 62.79
C THR A 64 -9.03 14.51 62.07
N LEU A 65 -7.84 14.48 62.67
CA LEU A 65 -6.70 13.73 62.12
C LEU A 65 -6.96 12.23 62.10
N LYS A 66 -7.60 11.70 63.13
CA LYS A 66 -7.97 10.27 63.20
C LYS A 66 -8.94 9.90 62.09
N PHE A 67 -9.97 10.72 61.84
CA PHE A 67 -10.90 10.49 60.72
C PHE A 67 -10.18 10.48 59.37
N LYS A 68 -9.28 11.44 59.12
CA LYS A 68 -8.48 11.50 57.88
C LYS A 68 -7.54 10.30 57.73
N LEU A 69 -6.99 9.80 58.84
CA LEU A 69 -6.14 8.61 58.84
C LEU A 69 -6.95 7.37 58.44
N ASP A 70 -8.13 7.18 59.03
CA ASP A 70 -9.02 6.06 58.70
C ASP A 70 -9.46 6.10 57.23
N GLU A 71 -9.79 7.29 56.71
CA GLU A 71 -10.11 7.48 55.29
C GLU A 71 -8.93 7.12 54.38
N SER A 72 -7.72 7.57 54.73
CA SER A 72 -6.50 7.28 53.98
C SER A 72 -6.16 5.78 53.98
N GLN A 73 -6.35 5.10 55.12
CA GLN A 73 -6.16 3.65 55.23
C GLN A 73 -7.14 2.87 54.34
N ASN A 74 -8.41 3.29 54.31
CA ASN A 74 -9.40 2.66 53.45
C ASN A 74 -9.05 2.82 51.96
N ILE A 75 -8.57 4.00 51.55
CA ILE A 75 -8.08 4.23 50.18
C ILE A 75 -6.90 3.31 49.87
N LEU A 76 -5.95 3.16 50.80
CA LEU A 76 -4.78 2.30 50.60
C LEU A 76 -5.18 0.83 50.41
N ILE A 77 -6.09 0.32 51.23
CA ILE A 77 -6.62 -1.06 51.12
C ILE A 77 -7.31 -1.26 49.77
N LYS A 78 -8.08 -0.28 49.30
CA LYS A 78 -8.73 -0.36 48.00
C LYS A 78 -7.70 -0.43 46.87
N LYS A 79 -6.69 0.45 46.91
CA LYS A 79 -5.60 0.46 45.92
C LYS A 79 -4.79 -0.84 45.91
N ASP A 80 -4.56 -1.45 47.07
CA ASP A 80 -3.85 -2.73 47.15
C ASP A 80 -4.64 -3.87 46.49
N LYS A 81 -5.97 -3.91 46.72
CA LYS A 81 -6.86 -4.86 46.03
C LYS A 81 -6.87 -4.65 44.52
N ASP A 82 -6.97 -3.40 44.07
CA ASP A 82 -6.94 -3.05 42.64
C ASP A 82 -5.59 -3.47 42.01
N ASN A 83 -4.48 -3.28 42.73
CA ASN A 83 -3.15 -3.69 42.28
C ASN A 83 -3.01 -5.23 42.19
N GLN A 84 -3.54 -5.97 43.17
CA GLN A 84 -3.57 -7.44 43.14
C GLN A 84 -4.41 -7.96 41.96
N LEU A 85 -5.54 -7.31 41.69
CA LEU A 85 -6.38 -7.65 40.53
C LEU A 85 -5.62 -7.43 39.22
N CYS A 86 -5.00 -6.25 39.04
CA CYS A 86 -4.19 -5.96 37.86
C CYS A 86 -3.04 -6.97 37.68
N GLN A 87 -2.38 -7.39 38.77
CA GLN A 87 -1.31 -8.37 38.69
C GLN A 87 -1.82 -9.73 38.16
N SER A 88 -3.00 -10.17 38.60
CA SER A 88 -3.60 -11.41 38.13
C SER A 88 -3.98 -11.37 36.63
N GLU A 89 -4.41 -10.20 36.15
CA GLU A 89 -4.71 -9.97 34.73
C GLU A 89 -3.44 -10.00 33.90
N VAL A 90 -2.35 -9.37 34.38
CA VAL A 90 -1.03 -9.39 33.72
C VAL A 90 -0.50 -10.83 33.60
N ASP A 91 -0.60 -11.63 34.65
CA ASP A 91 -0.18 -13.04 34.62
C ASP A 91 -0.99 -13.85 33.60
N THR A 92 -2.29 -13.55 33.47
CA THR A 92 -3.16 -14.17 32.47
C THR A 92 -2.79 -13.76 31.05
N LEU A 93 -2.47 -12.48 30.84
CA LEU A 93 -2.01 -11.95 29.56
C LEU A 93 -0.68 -12.56 29.13
N ASN A 94 0.25 -12.76 30.06
CA ASN A 94 1.53 -13.39 29.76
C ASN A 94 1.36 -14.84 29.28
N ARG A 95 0.53 -15.64 29.97
CA ARG A 95 0.22 -17.02 29.55
C ARG A 95 -0.44 -17.08 28.18
N THR A 96 -1.38 -16.17 27.91
CA THR A 96 -2.03 -16.11 26.59
C THR A 96 -1.05 -15.68 25.50
N SER A 97 -0.14 -14.76 25.78
CA SER A 97 0.93 -14.35 24.86
C SER A 97 1.85 -15.53 24.50
N GLU A 98 2.27 -16.33 25.47
CA GLU A 98 3.10 -17.52 25.25
C GLU A 98 2.39 -18.55 24.36
N ASN A 99 1.11 -18.82 24.63
CA ASN A 99 0.30 -19.73 23.81
C ASN A 99 0.15 -19.23 22.36
N ILE A 100 -0.09 -17.93 22.17
CA ILE A 100 -0.18 -17.32 20.83
C ILE A 100 1.15 -17.47 20.09
N SER A 101 2.29 -17.23 20.76
CA SER A 101 3.62 -17.38 20.15
C SER A 101 3.87 -18.83 19.69
N GLU A 102 3.44 -19.82 20.47
CA GLU A 102 3.59 -21.22 20.10
C GLU A 102 2.69 -21.59 18.90
N GLN A 103 1.45 -21.10 18.88
CA GLN A 103 0.55 -21.31 17.74
C GLN A 103 1.07 -20.65 16.46
N GLN A 104 1.63 -19.44 16.55
CA GLN A 104 2.25 -18.75 15.41
C GLN A 104 3.37 -19.58 14.77
N LYS A 105 4.26 -20.18 15.58
CA LYS A 105 5.33 -21.05 15.07
C LYS A 105 4.78 -22.28 14.32
N LYS A 106 3.70 -22.89 14.83
CA LYS A 106 3.05 -24.04 14.18
C LYS A 106 2.44 -23.65 12.84
N ILE A 107 1.75 -22.51 12.77
CA ILE A 107 1.16 -21.98 11.53
C ILE A 107 2.25 -21.68 10.50
N GLU A 108 3.37 -21.08 10.91
CA GLU A 108 4.46 -20.75 10.01
C GLU A 108 5.10 -22.00 9.38
N LEU A 109 5.29 -23.06 10.16
CA LEU A 109 5.79 -24.34 9.67
C LEU A 109 4.83 -24.99 8.67
N GLN A 110 3.52 -24.98 8.96
CA GLN A 110 2.50 -25.50 8.04
C GLN A 110 2.45 -24.70 6.73
N PHE A 111 2.60 -23.38 6.81
CA PHE A 111 2.63 -22.52 5.63
C PHE A 111 3.85 -22.82 4.75
N LYS A 112 5.04 -22.96 5.35
CA LYS A 112 6.27 -23.32 4.62
C LYS A 112 6.16 -24.66 3.89
N ASP A 113 5.60 -25.69 4.54
CA ASP A 113 5.36 -27.00 3.91
C ASP A 113 4.38 -26.92 2.74
N SER A 114 3.28 -26.17 2.92
CA SER A 114 2.28 -25.96 1.87
C SER A 114 2.86 -25.22 0.66
N GLN A 115 3.72 -24.23 0.91
CA GLN A 115 4.40 -23.46 -0.12
C GLN A 115 5.36 -24.32 -0.95
N ALA A 116 6.14 -25.19 -0.30
CA ALA A 116 7.06 -26.11 -1.00
C ALA A 116 6.31 -27.03 -1.97
N LYS A 117 5.19 -27.62 -1.53
CA LYS A 117 4.33 -28.47 -2.36
C LYS A 117 3.75 -27.74 -3.56
N LEU A 118 3.37 -26.47 -3.40
CA LEU A 118 2.87 -25.65 -4.49
C LEU A 118 3.96 -25.36 -5.53
N ILE A 119 5.17 -25.03 -5.07
CA ILE A 119 6.31 -24.76 -5.96
C ILE A 119 6.60 -25.97 -6.84
N ASP A 120 6.60 -27.17 -6.28
CA ASP A 120 6.86 -28.39 -7.06
C ASP A 120 5.78 -28.66 -8.11
N LYS A 121 4.50 -28.47 -7.76
CA LYS A 121 3.39 -28.56 -8.72
C LYS A 121 3.48 -27.53 -9.85
N VAL A 122 3.92 -26.30 -9.54
CA VAL A 122 4.11 -25.25 -10.55
C VAL A 122 5.23 -25.65 -11.51
N LYS A 123 6.35 -26.18 -11.00
CA LYS A 123 7.46 -26.65 -11.84
C LYS A 123 7.03 -27.77 -12.78
N GLU A 124 6.23 -28.73 -12.30
CA GLU A 124 5.69 -29.81 -13.13
C GLU A 124 4.79 -29.28 -14.26
N ASN A 125 3.92 -28.30 -13.97
CA ASN A 125 3.04 -27.71 -14.98
C ASN A 125 3.82 -26.88 -16.02
N GLN A 126 4.85 -26.15 -15.58
CA GLN A 126 5.70 -25.35 -16.46
C GLN A 126 6.51 -26.22 -17.44
N LEU A 127 6.96 -27.39 -16.99
CA LEU A 127 7.63 -28.37 -17.86
C LEU A 127 6.68 -28.88 -18.97
N CYS A 128 5.45 -29.26 -18.62
CA CYS A 128 4.43 -29.65 -19.60
C CYS A 128 4.12 -28.55 -20.62
N GLN A 129 4.05 -27.29 -20.18
CA GLN A 129 3.79 -26.15 -21.08
C GLN A 129 4.93 -25.96 -22.09
N SER A 130 6.18 -26.10 -21.64
CA SER A 130 7.36 -25.95 -22.51
C SER A 130 7.47 -27.04 -23.58
N GLU A 131 7.01 -28.26 -23.30
CA GLU A 131 6.92 -29.34 -24.29
C GLU A 131 5.77 -29.10 -25.27
N LEU A 132 4.64 -28.56 -24.80
CA LEU A 132 3.52 -28.21 -25.67
C LEU A 132 3.87 -27.09 -26.66
N ASP A 133 4.68 -26.11 -26.25
CA ASP A 133 5.11 -25.02 -27.12
C ASP A 133 6.04 -25.48 -28.26
N LYS A 134 6.81 -26.55 -28.06
CA LYS A 134 7.67 -27.16 -29.09
C LYS A 134 6.90 -27.91 -30.18
N LEU A 135 5.70 -28.39 -29.86
CA LEU A 135 4.83 -29.13 -30.77
C LEU A 135 3.99 -28.23 -31.68
N ARG A 136 4.03 -26.92 -31.47
CA ARG A 136 3.14 -25.98 -32.14
C ARG A 136 3.76 -25.47 -33.45
N PRO A 137 2.99 -25.47 -34.55
CA PRO A 137 3.48 -25.03 -35.85
C PRO A 137 3.83 -23.53 -35.81
N THR A 138 5.03 -23.21 -36.28
CA THR A 138 5.56 -21.85 -36.42
C THR A 138 5.50 -21.35 -37.86
N SER A 139 5.05 -22.20 -38.79
CA SER A 139 4.94 -21.92 -40.22
C SER A 139 3.78 -22.70 -40.84
N CYS A 140 3.41 -22.32 -42.07
CA CYS A 140 2.36 -22.99 -42.83
C CYS A 140 2.79 -24.31 -43.50
N ILE A 141 4.07 -24.69 -43.41
CA ILE A 141 4.62 -25.89 -44.08
C ILE A 141 3.87 -27.19 -43.71
N PRO A 142 3.47 -27.43 -42.43
CA PRO A 142 2.87 -28.70 -42.04
C PRO A 142 1.42 -28.92 -42.51
N PHE A 143 0.67 -27.86 -42.85
CA PHE A 143 -0.78 -27.97 -43.04
C PHE A 143 -1.17 -28.51 -44.42
N GLY A 144 -0.40 -28.17 -45.46
CA GLY A 144 -0.60 -28.72 -46.82
C GLY A 144 -1.94 -28.36 -47.48
N ASP A 145 -2.80 -27.57 -46.83
CA ASP A 145 -4.09 -27.12 -47.29
C ASP A 145 -4.07 -25.61 -47.59
N SER A 146 -5.26 -25.02 -47.79
CA SER A 146 -5.43 -23.57 -47.99
C SER A 146 -6.52 -23.05 -47.05
N ASP A 147 -6.27 -23.17 -45.75
CA ASP A 147 -7.19 -22.80 -44.68
C ASP A 147 -6.51 -21.92 -43.62
N VAL A 148 -7.31 -21.39 -42.71
CA VAL A 148 -6.87 -20.58 -41.59
C VAL A 148 -6.33 -21.46 -40.47
N HIS A 149 -5.07 -21.23 -40.11
CA HIS A 149 -4.37 -21.94 -39.04
C HIS A 149 -3.81 -20.99 -38.01
N LYS A 150 -3.61 -21.51 -36.80
CA LYS A 150 -3.04 -20.76 -35.69
C LYS A 150 -1.55 -21.03 -35.58
N LEU A 151 -0.73 -20.00 -35.81
CA LEU A 151 0.73 -20.08 -35.67
C LEU A 151 1.19 -19.50 -34.34
N ASN A 152 2.27 -20.07 -33.79
CA ASN A 152 3.01 -19.46 -32.68
C ASN A 152 4.24 -18.74 -33.23
N VAL A 153 4.28 -17.41 -33.15
CA VAL A 153 5.46 -16.63 -33.57
C VAL A 153 6.09 -15.99 -32.35
N SER A 154 7.40 -16.18 -32.19
CA SER A 154 8.17 -15.62 -31.07
C SER A 154 7.98 -14.11 -31.00
N GLY A 155 7.62 -13.61 -29.81
CA GLY A 155 7.38 -12.18 -29.56
C GLY A 155 5.94 -11.69 -29.81
N ILE A 156 5.11 -12.43 -30.56
CA ILE A 156 3.67 -12.11 -30.75
C ILE A 156 2.77 -13.11 -30.01
N GLY A 157 3.21 -14.37 -29.92
CA GLY A 157 2.38 -15.47 -29.45
C GLY A 157 1.48 -16.00 -30.58
N PHE A 158 0.27 -16.43 -30.22
CA PHE A 158 -0.66 -17.08 -31.14
C PHE A 158 -1.49 -16.08 -31.93
N PHE A 159 -1.55 -16.26 -33.25
CA PHE A 159 -2.51 -15.60 -34.10
C PHE A 159 -2.87 -16.48 -35.30
N ASP A 160 -4.02 -16.18 -35.87
CA ASP A 160 -4.52 -16.87 -37.05
C ASP A 160 -3.84 -16.32 -38.30
N VAL A 161 -3.52 -17.19 -39.25
CA VAL A 161 -3.01 -16.87 -40.57
C VAL A 161 -3.71 -17.71 -41.61
N LEU A 162 -3.89 -17.17 -42.80
CA LEU A 162 -4.28 -17.97 -43.95
C LEU A 162 -3.03 -18.64 -44.52
N CYS A 163 -2.99 -19.98 -44.48
CA CYS A 163 -1.99 -20.75 -45.19
C CYS A 163 -2.46 -21.00 -46.63
N ASN A 164 -1.55 -21.00 -47.60
CA ASN A 164 -1.88 -21.37 -48.97
C ASN A 164 -0.84 -22.34 -49.54
N SER A 165 -1.24 -23.59 -49.75
CA SER A 165 -0.38 -24.62 -50.33
C SER A 165 -0.60 -24.84 -51.83
N GLN A 166 -1.55 -24.12 -52.44
CA GLN A 166 -2.00 -24.36 -53.82
C GLN A 166 -1.30 -23.46 -54.84
N LEU A 167 -1.05 -22.19 -54.53
CA LEU A 167 -0.59 -21.19 -55.52
C LEU A 167 0.91 -21.31 -55.83
N ALA A 168 1.75 -21.42 -54.80
CA ALA A 168 3.21 -21.42 -54.94
C ALA A 168 3.87 -22.60 -54.20
N GLY A 169 3.13 -23.70 -54.00
CA GLY A 169 3.57 -24.86 -53.23
C GLY A 169 3.26 -24.73 -51.73
N PRO A 170 3.71 -25.66 -50.89
CA PRO A 170 3.42 -25.65 -49.45
C PRO A 170 4.20 -24.56 -48.70
N GLY A 171 3.62 -24.03 -47.63
CA GLY A 171 4.33 -23.20 -46.66
C GLY A 171 4.09 -21.69 -46.72
N TRP A 172 3.24 -21.20 -47.61
CA TRP A 172 2.97 -19.76 -47.73
C TRP A 172 2.02 -19.26 -46.65
N ILE A 173 2.43 -18.16 -46.02
CA ILE A 173 1.59 -17.31 -45.17
C ILE A 173 1.06 -16.19 -46.06
N VAL A 174 -0.26 -16.09 -46.22
CA VAL A 174 -0.86 -14.99 -46.98
C VAL A 174 -0.89 -13.74 -46.09
N ILE A 175 -0.15 -12.71 -46.50
CA ILE A 175 -0.04 -11.44 -45.75
C ILE A 175 -1.07 -10.38 -46.21
N GLN A 176 -1.57 -10.52 -47.43
CA GLN A 176 -2.60 -9.66 -48.03
C GLN A 176 -3.37 -10.48 -49.06
N GLN A 177 -4.69 -10.27 -49.15
CA GLN A 177 -5.53 -10.84 -50.20
C GLN A 177 -6.60 -9.83 -50.66
N ARG A 178 -6.84 -9.76 -51.98
CA ARG A 178 -7.93 -8.99 -52.63
C ARG A 178 -8.70 -9.89 -53.60
N VAL A 179 -9.92 -10.26 -53.25
CA VAL A 179 -10.79 -11.16 -54.04
C VAL A 179 -12.23 -10.63 -54.10
N GLY A 180 -12.76 -10.09 -53.00
CA GLY A 180 -14.17 -9.71 -52.86
C GLY A 180 -14.47 -8.23 -53.11
N GLY A 181 -13.49 -7.33 -52.97
CA GLY A 181 -13.65 -5.89 -53.12
C GLY A 181 -14.48 -5.21 -52.02
N ASN A 182 -14.83 -5.95 -50.96
CA ASN A 182 -15.77 -5.51 -49.92
C ASN A 182 -15.07 -4.81 -48.74
N GLU A 183 -13.75 -4.93 -48.61
CA GLU A 183 -12.97 -4.34 -47.54
C GLU A 183 -12.27 -3.06 -48.04
N SER A 184 -12.44 -1.96 -47.30
CA SER A 184 -11.70 -0.72 -47.61
C SER A 184 -10.24 -0.86 -47.19
N PHE A 185 -9.32 -0.63 -48.13
CA PHE A 185 -7.88 -0.53 -47.85
C PHE A 185 -7.42 0.91 -47.58
N ASN A 186 -8.31 1.90 -47.71
CA ASN A 186 -8.01 3.26 -47.26
C ASN A 186 -8.14 3.35 -45.74
N ARG A 187 -7.12 2.88 -45.02
CA ARG A 187 -7.09 2.72 -43.55
C ARG A 187 -5.98 3.53 -42.90
N ASP A 188 -6.18 3.87 -41.63
CA ASP A 188 -5.21 4.61 -40.82
C ASP A 188 -4.00 3.75 -40.40
N TRP A 189 -2.97 4.39 -39.87
CA TRP A 189 -1.72 3.75 -39.44
C TRP A 189 -1.97 2.65 -38.42
N ALA A 190 -2.80 2.92 -37.41
CA ALA A 190 -3.07 1.98 -36.32
C ALA A 190 -3.77 0.70 -36.84
N THR A 191 -4.65 0.85 -37.83
CA THR A 191 -5.36 -0.25 -38.48
C THR A 191 -4.41 -1.07 -39.35
N TYR A 192 -3.55 -0.44 -40.15
CA TYR A 192 -2.51 -1.14 -40.91
C TYR A 192 -1.49 -1.86 -40.02
N ARG A 193 -1.10 -1.23 -38.91
CA ARG A 193 -0.23 -1.82 -37.90
C ARG A 193 -0.82 -3.12 -37.32
N LYS A 194 -2.11 -3.08 -36.95
CA LYS A 194 -2.81 -4.22 -36.33
C LYS A 194 -3.19 -5.31 -37.33
N GLY A 195 -3.55 -4.93 -38.56
CA GLY A 195 -4.21 -5.77 -39.55
C GLY A 195 -5.73 -5.62 -39.52
N PHE A 196 -6.38 -5.92 -40.63
CA PHE A 196 -7.82 -5.74 -40.86
C PHE A 196 -8.35 -6.68 -41.95
N GLY A 197 -9.68 -6.75 -42.08
CA GLY A 197 -10.38 -7.63 -43.01
C GLY A 197 -10.54 -9.06 -42.49
N GLU A 198 -11.13 -9.92 -43.33
CA GLU A 198 -11.49 -11.30 -43.01
C GLU A 198 -10.72 -12.26 -43.94
N MET A 199 -10.17 -13.33 -43.38
CA MET A 199 -9.26 -14.23 -44.12
C MET A 199 -9.94 -15.07 -45.21
N ASP A 200 -11.27 -15.18 -45.18
CA ASP A 200 -12.07 -15.79 -46.24
C ASP A 200 -12.38 -14.83 -47.41
N SER A 201 -11.91 -13.58 -47.34
CA SER A 201 -12.20 -12.50 -48.28
C SER A 201 -10.98 -11.57 -48.42
N ASP A 202 -11.21 -10.26 -48.40
CA ASP A 202 -10.18 -9.23 -48.46
C ASP A 202 -9.59 -8.96 -47.06
N PHE A 203 -8.27 -9.04 -46.91
CA PHE A 203 -7.60 -8.75 -45.65
C PHE A 203 -6.15 -8.29 -45.80
N PHE A 204 -5.64 -7.72 -44.72
CA PHE A 204 -4.24 -7.39 -44.51
C PHE A 204 -3.80 -7.89 -43.13
N LEU A 205 -2.76 -8.72 -43.08
CA LEU A 205 -2.34 -9.43 -41.86
C LEU A 205 -1.91 -8.48 -40.72
N GLY A 206 -1.36 -7.32 -41.08
CA GLY A 206 -0.90 -6.28 -40.17
C GLY A 206 0.61 -6.13 -40.14
N LEU A 207 1.11 -4.89 -40.19
CA LEU A 207 2.54 -4.60 -40.28
C LEU A 207 3.33 -5.17 -39.11
N GLU A 208 2.81 -5.11 -37.88
CA GLU A 208 3.53 -5.65 -36.73
C GLU A 208 3.70 -7.17 -36.85
N LYS A 209 2.69 -7.88 -37.37
CA LYS A 209 2.78 -9.33 -37.60
C LYS A 209 3.79 -9.65 -38.68
N ILE A 210 3.73 -8.94 -39.80
CA ILE A 210 4.65 -9.13 -40.94
C ILE A 210 6.10 -8.84 -40.54
N HIS A 211 6.35 -7.75 -39.80
CA HIS A 211 7.68 -7.40 -39.28
C HIS A 211 8.28 -8.52 -38.44
N ARG A 212 7.51 -9.05 -37.49
CA ARG A 212 7.99 -10.08 -36.56
C ARG A 212 8.26 -11.40 -37.29
N ILE A 213 7.39 -11.81 -38.22
CA ILE A 213 7.61 -13.00 -39.05
C ILE A 213 8.91 -12.84 -39.84
N THR A 214 9.04 -11.76 -40.61
CA THR A 214 10.18 -11.51 -41.50
C THR A 214 11.49 -11.16 -40.79
N SER A 215 11.44 -10.89 -39.48
CA SER A 215 12.64 -10.63 -38.67
C SER A 215 13.26 -11.89 -38.07
N LEU A 216 12.51 -13.01 -37.99
CA LEU A 216 13.01 -14.25 -37.38
C LEU A 216 13.96 -15.03 -38.30
N GLN A 217 13.69 -14.99 -39.60
CA GLN A 217 14.48 -15.67 -40.62
C GLN A 217 14.21 -15.03 -41.99
N ARG A 218 14.97 -15.45 -42.99
CA ARG A 218 14.74 -15.06 -44.38
C ARG A 218 13.42 -15.64 -44.89
N PHE A 219 12.59 -14.81 -45.51
CA PHE A 219 11.36 -15.21 -46.18
C PHE A 219 11.38 -14.73 -47.62
N GLU A 220 10.84 -15.51 -48.53
CA GLU A 220 10.55 -15.06 -49.89
C GLU A 220 9.17 -14.42 -49.98
N LEU A 221 8.99 -13.52 -50.94
CA LEU A 221 7.70 -12.92 -51.28
C LEU A 221 7.25 -13.44 -52.64
N TYR A 222 5.98 -13.86 -52.71
CA TYR A 222 5.31 -14.22 -53.95
C TYR A 222 4.04 -13.41 -54.09
N ILE A 223 3.90 -12.76 -55.24
CA ILE A 223 2.74 -11.94 -55.60
C ILE A 223 2.01 -12.66 -56.71
N HIS A 224 0.71 -12.89 -56.53
CA HIS A 224 -0.16 -13.53 -57.51
C HIS A 224 -1.27 -12.57 -57.91
N LEU A 225 -1.36 -12.25 -59.20
CA LEU A 225 -2.33 -11.31 -59.74
C LEU A 225 -3.15 -11.99 -60.82
N VAL A 226 -4.46 -11.78 -60.79
CA VAL A 226 -5.37 -12.23 -61.82
C VAL A 226 -6.05 -11.00 -62.42
N ALA A 227 -5.73 -10.70 -63.68
CA ALA A 227 -6.37 -9.61 -64.40
C ALA A 227 -7.84 -9.92 -64.71
N LEU A 228 -8.63 -8.89 -65.01
CA LEU A 228 -10.06 -9.03 -65.33
C LEU A 228 -10.35 -9.94 -66.53
N ASN A 229 -9.38 -10.09 -67.45
CA ASN A 229 -9.48 -10.99 -68.59
C ASN A 229 -9.07 -12.45 -68.26
N GLY A 230 -8.78 -12.76 -66.98
CA GLY A 230 -8.33 -14.06 -66.50
C GLY A 230 -6.83 -14.33 -66.68
N SER A 231 -6.05 -13.37 -67.20
CA SER A 231 -4.60 -13.53 -67.31
C SER A 231 -3.95 -13.54 -65.93
N VAL A 232 -3.04 -14.47 -65.70
CA VAL A 232 -2.32 -14.62 -64.44
C VAL A 232 -0.92 -14.04 -64.58
N PHE A 233 -0.54 -13.21 -63.63
CA PHE A 233 0.80 -12.65 -63.50
C PHE A 233 1.34 -12.95 -62.12
N ASN A 234 2.62 -13.27 -62.04
CA ASN A 234 3.28 -13.56 -60.77
C ASN A 234 4.59 -12.76 -60.68
N ALA A 235 4.99 -12.42 -59.46
CA ALA A 235 6.30 -11.84 -59.15
C ALA A 235 6.88 -12.54 -57.92
N ARG A 236 8.21 -12.74 -57.88
CA ARG A 236 8.89 -13.38 -56.75
C ARG A 236 10.14 -12.62 -56.36
N TYR A 237 10.35 -12.46 -55.06
CA TYR A 237 11.58 -11.93 -54.46
C TYR A 237 12.16 -12.97 -53.51
N ASP A 238 13.45 -13.24 -53.61
CA ASP A 238 14.13 -14.25 -52.79
C ASP A 238 14.40 -13.80 -51.32
N ASP A 239 14.06 -12.56 -50.99
CA ASP A 239 14.02 -12.02 -49.64
C ASP A 239 12.91 -10.96 -49.54
N PHE A 240 12.27 -10.88 -48.39
CA PHE A 240 11.26 -9.88 -48.08
C PHE A 240 11.26 -9.62 -46.59
N LYS A 241 11.48 -8.36 -46.23
CA LYS A 241 11.51 -7.93 -44.85
C LYS A 241 10.96 -6.52 -44.73
N ILE A 242 10.34 -6.25 -43.58
CA ILE A 242 10.00 -4.89 -43.18
C ILE A 242 10.63 -4.58 -41.82
N SER A 243 11.07 -3.34 -41.63
CA SER A 243 11.65 -2.89 -40.36
C SER A 243 10.61 -2.84 -39.23
N ASP A 244 11.03 -2.50 -38.02
CA ASP A 244 10.09 -2.22 -36.92
C ASP A 244 9.33 -0.90 -37.13
N GLU A 245 8.40 -0.61 -36.22
CA GLU A 245 7.56 0.60 -36.24
C GLU A 245 8.36 1.90 -36.07
N ASP A 246 9.43 1.89 -35.28
CA ASP A 246 10.30 3.04 -35.03
C ASP A 246 11.03 3.46 -36.31
N ASN A 247 11.36 2.48 -37.15
CA ASN A 247 11.91 2.68 -38.48
C ASN A 247 10.83 2.80 -39.58
N GLY A 248 9.55 2.83 -39.22
CA GLY A 248 8.43 3.08 -40.13
C GLY A 248 8.07 1.90 -41.03
N TYR A 249 8.35 0.66 -40.59
CA TYR A 249 8.10 -0.57 -41.36
C TYR A 249 8.72 -0.53 -42.76
N ALA A 250 9.94 0.00 -42.89
CA ALA A 250 10.63 0.18 -44.15
C ALA A 250 10.87 -1.14 -44.90
N LEU A 251 10.61 -1.14 -46.21
CA LEU A 251 10.68 -2.33 -47.07
C LEU A 251 12.12 -2.69 -47.46
N SER A 252 12.43 -3.99 -47.44
CA SER A 252 13.68 -4.56 -47.96
C SER A 252 13.33 -5.75 -48.85
N LEU A 253 13.88 -5.78 -50.06
CA LEU A 253 13.57 -6.81 -51.06
C LEU A 253 14.84 -7.51 -51.54
N GLY A 254 14.73 -8.83 -51.69
CA GLY A 254 15.78 -9.65 -52.30
C GLY A 254 15.84 -9.50 -53.81
N LYS A 255 16.54 -10.42 -54.47
CA LYS A 255 16.60 -10.49 -55.92
C LYS A 255 15.22 -10.81 -56.49
N PHE A 256 14.78 -10.01 -57.45
CA PHE A 256 13.58 -10.27 -58.26
C PHE A 256 13.85 -11.43 -59.24
N ASP A 257 12.93 -12.39 -59.30
CA ASP A 257 12.94 -13.46 -60.29
C ASP A 257 12.14 -13.04 -61.53
N GLU A 258 12.80 -13.07 -62.68
CA GLU A 258 12.35 -12.47 -63.93
C GLU A 258 11.08 -13.15 -64.46
N THR A 259 9.96 -12.46 -64.29
CA THR A 259 8.62 -12.89 -64.73
C THR A 259 8.11 -11.97 -65.84
N ILE A 260 6.90 -12.23 -66.35
CA ILE A 260 6.27 -11.55 -67.50
C ILE A 260 5.93 -10.06 -67.22
N ILE A 261 6.18 -9.59 -65.99
CA ILE A 261 5.84 -8.24 -65.51
C ILE A 261 7.07 -7.46 -65.05
N GLU A 262 6.93 -6.14 -65.01
CA GLU A 262 7.93 -5.21 -64.50
C GLU A 262 8.12 -5.35 -62.98
N ASP A 263 9.35 -5.08 -62.49
CA ASP A 263 9.70 -5.09 -61.06
C ASP A 263 9.16 -3.83 -60.36
N ALA A 264 7.84 -3.71 -60.27
CA ALA A 264 7.17 -2.53 -59.76
C ALA A 264 7.29 -2.36 -58.23
N MET A 265 7.57 -3.41 -57.43
CA MET A 265 7.79 -3.22 -55.99
C MET A 265 9.17 -2.65 -55.67
N ARG A 266 10.14 -2.75 -56.59
CA ARG A 266 11.49 -2.21 -56.38
C ARG A 266 11.49 -0.72 -56.06
N GLU A 267 10.55 0.03 -56.62
CA GLU A 267 10.40 1.47 -56.34
C GLU A 267 10.23 1.74 -54.84
N GLY A 268 9.50 0.89 -54.12
CA GLY A 268 9.27 1.01 -52.68
C GLY A 268 10.44 0.55 -51.80
N GLU A 269 11.54 0.04 -52.38
CA GLU A 269 12.65 -0.49 -51.59
C GLU A 269 13.33 0.61 -50.74
N ASN A 270 13.58 0.30 -49.47
CA ASN A 270 14.03 1.20 -48.41
C ASN A 270 13.06 2.33 -48.04
N MET A 271 11.89 2.41 -48.67
CA MET A 271 10.87 3.40 -48.31
C MET A 271 10.13 2.97 -47.05
N LYS A 272 9.69 3.95 -46.28
CA LYS A 272 8.84 3.74 -45.10
C LYS A 272 7.39 3.55 -45.56
N PHE A 273 6.61 2.82 -44.76
CA PHE A 273 5.20 2.68 -45.02
C PHE A 273 4.48 4.01 -44.75
N THR A 274 3.49 4.35 -45.55
CA THR A 274 2.75 5.61 -45.44
C THR A 274 1.24 5.33 -45.50
N THR A 275 0.48 6.03 -44.65
CA THR A 275 -0.99 6.01 -44.60
C THR A 275 -1.51 7.45 -44.64
N PHE A 276 -2.83 7.63 -44.86
CA PHE A 276 -3.40 8.98 -45.00
C PHE A 276 -3.22 9.87 -43.75
N ASP A 277 -2.99 9.27 -42.58
CA ASP A 277 -2.80 9.92 -41.29
C ASP A 277 -1.34 9.92 -40.81
N ARG A 278 -0.43 9.23 -41.50
CA ARG A 278 1.00 9.20 -41.21
C ARG A 278 1.82 9.21 -42.50
N ASP A 279 2.30 10.40 -42.83
CA ASP A 279 3.14 10.65 -43.99
C ASP A 279 4.61 10.32 -43.68
N ASN A 280 5.14 9.28 -44.33
CA ASN A 280 6.55 8.93 -44.30
C ASN A 280 7.15 8.79 -45.72
N ASP A 281 6.44 9.26 -46.76
CA ASP A 281 6.92 9.15 -48.13
C ASP A 281 7.96 10.26 -48.46
N ILE A 282 8.58 10.19 -49.65
CA ILE A 282 9.62 11.15 -50.08
C ILE A 282 9.00 12.34 -50.84
N GLY A 283 7.68 12.36 -51.04
CA GLY A 283 6.99 13.43 -51.75
C GLY A 283 7.15 14.78 -51.04
N ASP A 284 7.67 15.78 -51.75
CA ASP A 284 7.97 17.10 -51.18
C ASP A 284 6.73 17.93 -50.78
N TYR A 285 5.54 17.57 -51.29
CA TYR A 285 4.36 18.46 -51.24
C TYR A 285 3.03 17.81 -50.83
N ASP A 286 2.82 16.52 -51.05
CA ASP A 286 1.53 15.85 -50.80
C ASP A 286 1.73 14.42 -50.28
N ASN A 287 0.92 14.02 -49.29
CA ASN A 287 0.89 12.63 -48.80
C ASN A 287 0.27 11.70 -49.87
N CYS A 288 1.07 10.79 -50.42
CA CYS A 288 0.67 9.89 -51.50
C CYS A 288 -0.51 9.01 -51.12
N ALA A 289 -0.60 8.56 -49.86
CA ALA A 289 -1.70 7.71 -49.39
C ALA A 289 -3.07 8.40 -49.47
N VAL A 290 -3.13 9.74 -49.38
CA VAL A 290 -4.38 10.50 -49.53
C VAL A 290 -4.90 10.44 -50.98
N GLY A 291 -4.00 10.52 -51.95
CA GLY A 291 -4.30 10.46 -53.38
C GLY A 291 -4.61 9.06 -53.86
N TYR A 292 -3.76 8.09 -53.52
CA TYR A 292 -3.89 6.69 -53.95
C TYR A 292 -4.88 5.86 -53.11
N LYS A 293 -5.40 6.40 -52.00
CA LYS A 293 -6.44 5.79 -51.16
C LYS A 293 -6.04 4.41 -50.60
N GLY A 294 -4.79 4.28 -50.16
CA GLY A 294 -4.25 3.04 -49.60
C GLY A 294 -3.00 3.30 -48.76
N GLY A 295 -2.59 2.30 -48.00
CA GLY A 295 -1.28 2.29 -47.35
C GLY A 295 -0.26 1.51 -48.18
N TRP A 296 0.93 2.09 -48.38
CA TRP A 296 2.00 1.49 -49.17
C TRP A 296 3.38 2.05 -48.79
N TRP A 297 4.43 1.43 -49.34
CA TRP A 297 5.79 1.99 -49.36
C TRP A 297 5.92 2.99 -50.52
N TYR A 298 5.31 4.17 -50.36
CA TYR A 298 5.25 5.18 -51.41
C TYR A 298 6.60 5.91 -51.59
N THR A 299 6.95 6.17 -52.85
CA THR A 299 7.95 7.15 -53.34
C THR A 299 7.23 8.36 -53.97
N ASP A 300 7.97 9.22 -54.66
CA ASP A 300 7.47 10.32 -55.50
C ASP A 300 6.88 9.85 -56.85
N THR A 301 7.22 8.66 -57.33
CA THR A 301 6.69 8.06 -58.57
C THR A 301 6.30 6.60 -58.34
N VAL A 302 5.09 6.34 -57.83
CA VAL A 302 4.72 4.98 -57.40
C VAL A 302 3.88 4.24 -58.41
N THR A 303 4.33 3.03 -58.73
CA THR A 303 3.53 1.94 -59.31
C THR A 303 2.96 1.06 -58.18
N VAL A 304 1.65 1.12 -57.95
CA VAL A 304 0.95 0.25 -56.99
C VAL A 304 0.50 -1.02 -57.71
N ILE A 305 0.82 -2.19 -57.12
CA ILE A 305 0.47 -3.53 -57.65
C ILE A 305 -0.78 -4.08 -56.97
#